data_AF-A0A653DTN6-F1
#
_entry.id   AF-A0A653DTN6-F1
#
_cell.length_a   1.000
_cell.length_b   1.000
_cell.length_c   1.000
_cell.angle_alpha   90.00
_cell.angle_beta   90.00
_cell.angle_gamma   90.00
#
_symmetry.space_group_name_H-M   'P 1'
#
loop_
_entity.id
_entity.type
_entity.pdbx_description
1 polymer ?
#
loop_
_entity_poly.entity_id
_entity_poly.type
_entity_poly.pdbx_seq_one_letter_code
_entity_poly.pdbx_strand_id
1 'polypeptide(L)'
;ILQVVLMARLSIEEQRRRKREKERERRRKIREDPVKREEQREKERTKYLRQKEKRMRKSIKEMTPREQRQKRKEWKNYTRAHREKQKLAAACYQKLEENTPPSSDNEDAE
;
A
#
# COMPACT_ATOMS: atom_id res chain seq x y z
N ILE A 1 0.74 -19.44 -38.99
CA ILE A 1 1.06 -19.98 -37.64
C ILE A 1 2.11 -19.14 -36.92
N LEU A 2 3.24 -18.78 -37.55
CA LEU A 2 4.27 -17.90 -36.95
C LEU A 2 3.80 -16.47 -36.60
N GLN A 3 2.81 -15.93 -37.31
CA GLN A 3 2.30 -14.57 -37.09
C GLN A 3 1.40 -14.43 -35.85
N VAL A 4 0.89 -15.54 -35.30
CA VAL A 4 0.06 -15.57 -34.08
C VAL A 4 0.93 -15.54 -32.82
N VAL A 5 2.14 -16.09 -32.88
CA VAL A 5 3.08 -16.16 -31.76
C VAL A 5 3.68 -14.77 -31.43
N LEU A 6 3.78 -13.88 -32.43
CA LEU A 6 4.31 -12.52 -32.25
C LEU A 6 3.34 -11.56 -31.54
N MET A 7 2.04 -11.86 -31.51
CA MET A 7 1.01 -11.03 -30.84
C MET A 7 1.02 -11.17 -29.30
N ALA A 8 1.82 -12.08 -28.74
CA ALA A 8 1.70 -12.53 -27.34
C ALA A 8 2.80 -12.03 -26.38
N ARG A 9 3.67 -11.10 -26.79
CA ARG A 9 4.60 -10.43 -25.86
C ARG A 9 4.14 -9.00 -25.60
N LEU A 10 3.19 -8.87 -24.67
CA LEU A 10 2.96 -7.60 -23.97
C LEU A 10 4.30 -7.06 -23.47
N SER A 11 4.52 -5.75 -23.63
CA SER A 11 5.70 -5.10 -23.06
C SER A 11 5.82 -5.47 -21.57
N ILE A 12 7.05 -5.63 -21.08
CA ILE A 12 7.34 -5.95 -19.68
C ILE A 12 6.57 -5.00 -18.74
N GLU A 13 6.47 -3.73 -19.13
CA GLU A 13 5.73 -2.72 -18.38
C GLU A 13 4.23 -2.98 -18.35
N GLU A 14 3.63 -3.39 -19.47
CA GLU A 14 2.21 -3.68 -19.55
C GLU A 14 1.85 -4.97 -18.78
N GLN A 15 2.73 -5.98 -18.81
CA GLN A 15 2.60 -7.16 -17.95
C GLN A 15 2.63 -6.77 -16.47
N ARG A 16 3.56 -5.90 -16.07
CA ARG A 16 3.64 -5.36 -14.69
C ARG A 16 2.40 -4.54 -14.33
N ARG A 17 1.84 -3.76 -15.27
CA ARG A 17 0.59 -2.99 -15.06
C ARG A 17 -0.59 -3.93 -14.81
N ARG A 18 -0.81 -4.91 -15.69
CA ARG A 18 -1.87 -5.91 -15.54
C ARG A 18 -1.76 -6.70 -14.23
N LYS A 19 -0.54 -7.06 -13.82
CA LYS A 19 -0.30 -7.72 -12.52
C LYS A 19 -0.68 -6.84 -11.34
N ARG A 20 -0.34 -5.54 -11.40
CA ARG A 20 -0.74 -4.55 -10.37
C ARG A 20 -2.26 -4.38 -10.30
N GLU A 21 -2.94 -4.31 -11.45
CA GLU A 21 -4.40 -4.17 -11.54
C GLU A 21 -5.12 -5.39 -10.97
N LYS A 22 -4.73 -6.60 -11.39
CA LYS A 22 -5.31 -7.85 -10.83
C LYS A 22 -5.12 -7.95 -9.32
N GLU A 23 -3.94 -7.56 -8.81
CA GLU A 23 -3.67 -7.57 -7.37
C GLU A 23 -4.52 -6.51 -6.62
N ARG A 24 -4.73 -5.32 -7.21
CA ARG A 24 -5.63 -4.30 -6.64
C ARG A 24 -7.07 -4.82 -6.58
N GLU A 25 -7.54 -5.45 -7.65
CA GLU A 25 -8.88 -6.02 -7.73
C GLU A 25 -9.07 -7.16 -6.72
N ARG A 26 -8.08 -8.05 -6.60
CA ARG A 26 -8.07 -9.12 -5.59
C ARG A 26 -8.21 -8.55 -4.17
N ARG A 27 -7.42 -7.52 -3.84
CA ARG A 27 -7.50 -6.85 -2.53
C ARG A 27 -8.84 -6.17 -2.31
N ARG A 28 -9.40 -5.55 -3.36
CA ARG A 28 -10.73 -4.94 -3.31
C ARG A 28 -11.81 -5.98 -3.00
N LYS A 29 -11.81 -7.11 -3.71
CA LYS A 29 -12.73 -8.24 -3.50
C LYS A 29 -12.66 -8.80 -2.08
N ILE A 30 -11.45 -9.02 -1.56
CA ILE A 30 -11.27 -9.49 -0.17
C ILE A 30 -11.71 -8.43 0.84
N ARG A 31 -11.47 -7.15 0.54
CA ARG A 31 -11.93 -6.06 1.40
C ARG A 31 -13.45 -6.02 1.41
N GLU A 32 -14.13 -6.06 0.28
CA GLU A 32 -15.58 -5.90 0.19
C GLU A 32 -16.36 -7.08 0.81
N ASP A 33 -15.82 -8.30 0.73
CA ASP A 33 -16.42 -9.50 1.32
C ASP A 33 -16.06 -9.64 2.82
N PRO A 34 -17.03 -9.56 3.75
CA PRO A 34 -16.77 -9.62 5.18
C PRO A 34 -16.23 -10.99 5.62
N VAL A 35 -16.68 -12.09 5.01
CA VAL A 35 -16.25 -13.46 5.35
C VAL A 35 -14.79 -13.66 4.98
N LYS A 36 -14.43 -13.29 3.74
CA LYS A 36 -13.02 -13.37 3.29
C LYS A 36 -12.11 -12.43 4.09
N ARG A 37 -12.61 -11.27 4.50
CA ARG A 37 -11.86 -10.34 5.36
C ARG A 37 -11.58 -10.95 6.73
N GLU A 38 -12.55 -11.64 7.32
CA GLU A 38 -12.39 -12.31 8.60
C GLU A 38 -11.42 -13.50 8.51
N GLU A 39 -11.55 -14.35 7.49
CA GLU A 39 -10.58 -15.41 7.24
C GLU A 39 -9.15 -14.87 7.10
N GLN A 40 -8.97 -13.75 6.40
CA GLN A 40 -7.65 -13.13 6.25
C GLN A 40 -7.10 -12.68 7.62
N ARG A 41 -7.95 -12.07 8.46
CA ARG A 41 -7.55 -11.67 9.81
C ARG A 41 -7.13 -12.86 10.65
N GLU A 42 -7.85 -13.97 10.58
CA GLU A 42 -7.50 -15.20 11.30
C GLU A 42 -6.19 -15.81 10.79
N LYS A 43 -6.00 -15.87 9.46
CA LYS A 43 -4.73 -16.29 8.84
C LYS A 43 -3.55 -15.41 9.30
N GLU A 44 -3.75 -14.10 9.44
CA GLU A 44 -2.71 -13.20 9.94
C GLU A 44 -2.45 -13.38 11.45
N ARG A 45 -3.50 -13.61 12.25
CA ARG A 45 -3.37 -13.92 13.69
C ARG A 45 -2.59 -15.21 13.91
N THR A 46 -2.97 -16.29 13.24
CA THR A 46 -2.29 -17.60 13.35
C THR A 46 -0.83 -17.50 12.89
N LYS A 47 -0.55 -16.76 11.80
CA LYS A 47 0.82 -16.46 11.37
C LYS A 47 1.62 -15.73 12.45
N TYR A 48 1.04 -14.72 13.09
CA TYR A 48 1.70 -13.99 14.17
C TYR A 48 2.01 -14.91 15.36
N LEU A 49 1.06 -15.73 15.80
CA LEU A 49 1.24 -16.68 16.88
C LEU A 49 2.37 -17.68 16.56
N ARG A 50 2.38 -18.26 15.36
CA ARG A 50 3.43 -19.18 14.90
C ARG A 50 4.82 -18.50 14.86
N GLN A 51 4.90 -17.22 14.49
CA GLN A 51 6.18 -16.48 14.51
C GLN A 51 6.65 -16.16 15.93
N LYS A 52 5.71 -15.89 16.84
CA LYS A 52 6.00 -15.66 18.26
C LYS A 52 6.51 -16.95 18.91
N GLU A 53 5.85 -18.07 18.65
CA GLU A 53 6.25 -19.41 19.11
C GLU A 53 7.66 -19.77 18.63
N LYS A 54 7.95 -19.54 17.33
CA LYS A 54 9.29 -19.73 16.75
C LYS A 54 10.34 -18.71 17.22
N ARG A 55 10.02 -17.82 18.17
CA ARG A 55 10.87 -16.71 18.66
C ARG A 55 11.40 -15.77 17.57
N MET A 56 10.83 -15.82 16.37
CA MET A 56 11.18 -14.90 15.28
C MET A 56 10.65 -13.48 15.54
N ARG A 57 9.62 -13.36 16.38
CA ARG A 57 9.02 -12.08 16.76
C ARG A 57 9.02 -11.94 18.27
N LYS A 58 9.93 -11.12 18.79
CA LYS A 58 9.98 -10.76 20.22
C LYS A 58 8.98 -9.65 20.52
N SER A 59 8.30 -9.77 21.65
CA SER A 59 7.56 -8.64 22.22
C SER A 59 8.53 -7.62 22.84
N ILE A 60 8.11 -6.36 23.00
CA ILE A 60 8.97 -5.32 23.60
C ILE A 60 9.48 -5.72 24.99
N LYS A 61 8.65 -6.41 25.79
CA LYS A 61 9.01 -6.89 27.13
C LYS A 61 10.14 -7.94 27.09
N GLU A 62 10.19 -8.75 26.03
CA GLU A 62 11.21 -9.78 25.83
C GLU A 62 12.47 -9.24 25.14
N MET A 63 12.46 -7.98 24.66
CA MET A 63 13.61 -7.34 24.04
C MET A 63 14.55 -6.79 25.09
N THR A 64 15.86 -6.91 24.84
CA THR A 64 16.89 -6.30 25.68
C THR A 64 16.80 -4.77 25.63
N PRO A 65 17.31 -4.03 26.64
CA PRO A 65 17.30 -2.57 26.62
C PRO A 65 17.96 -1.95 25.38
N ARG A 66 18.98 -2.62 24.82
CA ARG A 66 19.65 -2.18 23.58
C ARG A 66 18.75 -2.35 22.36
N GLU A 67 18.10 -3.50 22.21
CA GLU A 67 17.15 -3.75 21.12
C GLU A 67 15.94 -2.80 21.20
N GLN A 68 15.42 -2.54 22.40
CA GLN A 68 14.34 -1.57 22.60
C GLN A 68 14.76 -0.15 22.20
N ARG A 69 16.00 0.27 22.52
CA ARG A 69 16.55 1.55 22.06
C ARG A 69 16.58 1.65 20.54
N GLN A 70 17.01 0.59 19.85
CA GLN A 70 17.00 0.55 18.39
C GLN A 70 15.59 0.66 17.82
N LYS A 71 14.62 -0.08 18.37
CA LYS A 71 13.20 0.03 17.94
C LYS A 71 12.65 1.45 18.13
N ARG A 72 12.95 2.10 19.25
CA ARG A 72 12.56 3.51 19.46
C ARG A 72 13.18 4.45 18.43
N LYS A 73 14.45 4.23 18.04
CA LYS A 73 15.11 5.00 16.97
C LYS A 73 14.43 4.76 15.62
N GLU A 74 14.14 3.52 15.27
CA GLU A 74 13.38 3.16 14.07
C GLU A 74 12.01 3.84 14.04
N TRP A 75 11.26 3.83 15.15
CA TRP A 75 9.95 4.48 15.24
C TRP A 75 10.03 6.00 15.05
N LYS A 76 11.03 6.65 15.63
CA LYS A 76 11.27 8.09 15.42
C LYS A 76 11.54 8.38 13.94
N ASN A 77 12.41 7.59 13.30
CA ASN A 77 12.73 7.76 11.89
C ASN A 77 11.51 7.54 10.99
N TYR A 78 10.73 6.48 11.24
CA TYR A 78 9.51 6.19 10.49
C TYR A 78 8.49 7.32 10.62
N THR A 79 8.28 7.81 11.84
CA THR A 79 7.34 8.91 12.10
C THR A 79 7.77 10.19 11.39
N ARG A 80 9.07 10.50 11.42
CA ARG A 80 9.64 11.64 10.70
C ARG A 80 9.42 11.51 9.19
N ALA A 81 9.83 10.40 8.60
CA ALA A 81 9.68 10.15 7.17
C ALA A 81 8.21 10.19 6.72
N HIS A 82 7.30 9.66 7.52
CA HIS A 82 5.86 9.72 7.26
C HIS A 82 5.34 11.17 7.24
N ARG A 83 5.73 11.99 8.22
CA ARG A 83 5.37 13.42 8.27
C ARG A 83 5.94 14.19 7.09
N GLU A 84 7.20 13.96 6.73
CA GLU A 84 7.83 14.58 5.56
C GLU A 84 7.09 14.21 4.27
N LYS A 85 6.73 12.93 4.10
CA LYS A 85 5.92 12.48 2.96
C LYS A 85 4.55 13.15 2.91
N GLN A 86 3.87 13.32 4.05
CA GLN A 86 2.59 14.02 4.11
C GLN A 86 2.72 15.49 3.71
N LYS A 87 3.77 16.18 4.18
CA LYS A 87 4.06 17.57 3.78
C LYS A 87 4.30 17.69 2.27
N LEU A 88 5.11 16.79 1.71
CA LEU A 88 5.37 16.76 0.27
C LEU A 88 4.11 16.50 -0.55
N ALA A 89 3.27 15.56 -0.11
CA ALA A 89 1.99 15.30 -0.76
C ALA A 89 1.07 16.52 -0.72
N ALA A 90 0.93 17.17 0.44
CA ALA A 90 0.12 18.39 0.60
C ALA A 90 0.62 19.52 -0.31
N ALA A 91 1.94 19.76 -0.35
CA ALA A 91 2.53 20.76 -1.24
C ALA A 91 2.30 20.43 -2.72
N CYS A 92 2.31 19.14 -3.08
CA CYS A 92 2.01 18.72 -4.45
C CYS A 92 0.54 18.94 -4.83
N TYR A 93 -0.39 18.68 -3.91
CA TYR A 93 -1.82 18.95 -4.12
C TYR A 93 -2.09 20.45 -4.24
N GLN A 94 -1.47 21.28 -3.40
CA GLN A 94 -1.59 22.74 -3.50
C GLN A 94 -1.13 23.25 -4.87
N LYS A 95 0.02 22.77 -5.37
CA LYS A 95 0.48 23.11 -6.73
C LYS A 95 -0.50 22.65 -7.81
N LEU A 96 -1.12 21.48 -7.66
CA LEU A 96 -2.12 21.02 -8.62
C LEU A 96 -3.35 21.93 -8.61
N GLU A 97 -3.81 22.35 -7.44
CA GLU A 97 -4.94 23.26 -7.28
C GLU A 97 -4.65 24.64 -7.89
N GLU A 98 -3.46 25.21 -7.63
CA GLU A 98 -2.99 26.48 -8.23
C GLU A 98 -2.89 26.42 -9.76
N ASN A 99 -2.60 25.24 -10.33
CA ASN A 99 -2.44 25.03 -11.78
C ASN A 99 -3.70 24.45 -12.45
N THR A 100 -4.76 24.18 -11.68
CA THR A 100 -6.04 23.76 -12.24
C THR A 100 -6.86 25.02 -12.52
N PRO A 101 -7.23 25.31 -13.78
CA PRO A 101 -8.09 26.44 -14.08
C PRO A 101 -9.38 26.37 -13.26
N PRO A 102 -9.96 27.50 -12.83
CA PRO A 102 -11.26 27.49 -12.19
C PRO A 102 -12.23 26.75 -13.11
N SER A 103 -12.96 25.77 -12.56
CA SER A 103 -14.04 25.10 -13.27
C SER A 103 -14.99 26.18 -13.78
N SER A 104 -15.03 26.37 -15.10
CA SER A 104 -16.00 27.22 -15.76
C SER A 104 -17.38 26.57 -15.61
N ASP A 105 -18.02 26.80 -14.48
CA ASP A 105 -19.48 26.64 -14.36
C ASP A 105 -20.12 27.75 -15.21
N ASN A 106 -20.35 27.45 -16.49
CA ASN A 106 -21.35 28.14 -17.28
C ASN A 106 -22.51 27.14 -17.47
N GLU A 107 -23.29 26.95 -16.40
CA GLU A 107 -24.70 26.60 -16.54
C GLU A 107 -25.48 27.91 -16.67
N ASP A 108 -25.59 28.43 -17.89
CA ASP A 108 -26.67 29.34 -18.26
C ASP A 108 -27.46 28.65 -19.37
N ALA A 109 -28.40 27.80 -18.93
CA ALA A 109 -29.51 27.36 -19.75
C ALA A 109 -30.63 28.39 -19.59
N GLU A 110 -30.88 29.19 -20.63
CA GLU A 110 -32.12 29.94 -20.84
C GLU A 110 -32.64 29.69 -22.26
#